data_AF-A0A382N308-F1
#
_entry.id   AF-A0A382N308-F1
#
_cell.length_a   1.000
_cell.length_b   1.000
_cell.length_c   1.000
_cell.angle_alpha   90.00
_cell.angle_beta   90.00
_cell.angle_gamma   90.00
#
_symmetry.space_group_name_H-M   'P 1'
#
loop_
_entity.id
_entity.type
_entity.pdbx_description
1 polymer ?
#
loop_
_entity_poly.entity_id
_entity_poly.type
_entity_poly.pdbx_seq_one_letter_code
_entity_poly.pdbx_strand_id
1 'polypeptide(L)' 'METDQTKAGHRLGAFIESLGISKKEFTRKTGLDYAHLHKITNGINDPGFETCSKISEAYPELSLTWLITG' A
#
# COMPACT_ATOMS: atom_id res chain seq x y z
N MET A 1 18.23 -16.84 -1.13
CA MET A 1 17.43 -15.96 -0.25
C MET A 1 16.65 -15.07 -1.20
N GLU A 2 15.44 -15.49 -1.54
CA GLU A 2 14.67 -14.87 -2.62
C GLU A 2 14.12 -13.53 -2.14
N THR A 3 14.32 -12.51 -2.97
CA THR A 3 14.23 -11.09 -2.66
C THR A 3 12.83 -10.69 -2.22
N ASP A 4 12.70 -10.20 -0.98
CA ASP A 4 11.48 -9.63 -0.37
C ASP A 4 10.99 -8.32 -1.06
N GLN A 5 11.53 -7.99 -2.25
CA GLN A 5 11.18 -6.81 -3.04
C GLN A 5 9.92 -7.00 -3.91
N THR A 6 9.33 -8.21 -3.95
CA THR A 6 8.15 -8.54 -4.77
C THR A 6 6.81 -8.38 -4.04
N LYS A 7 6.80 -8.11 -2.73
CA LYS A 7 5.56 -8.01 -1.97
C LYS A 7 4.82 -6.71 -2.25
N ALA A 8 3.50 -6.79 -2.39
CA ALA A 8 2.62 -5.66 -2.67
C ALA A 8 2.77 -4.53 -1.63
N GLY A 9 3.16 -4.88 -0.40
CA GLY A 9 3.43 -3.91 0.66
C GLY A 9 4.61 -2.96 0.40
N HIS A 10 5.73 -3.45 -0.15
CA HIS A 10 6.88 -2.61 -0.50
C HIS A 10 6.53 -1.65 -1.64
N ARG A 11 5.80 -2.14 -2.65
CA ARG A 11 5.29 -1.32 -3.77
C ARG A 11 4.33 -0.24 -3.29
N LEU A 12 3.45 -0.58 -2.33
CA LEU A 12 2.59 0.41 -1.70
C LEU A 12 3.40 1.51 -1.01
N GLY A 13 4.47 1.14 -0.32
CA GLY A 13 5.41 2.10 0.28
C GLY A 13 5.98 3.05 -0.76
N ALA A 14 6.54 2.50 -1.84
CA ALA A 14 7.13 3.29 -2.93
C ALA A 14 6.09 4.20 -3.63
N PHE A 15 4.86 3.73 -3.80
CA PHE A 15 3.77 4.55 -4.34
C PHE A 15 3.45 5.75 -3.44
N ILE A 16 3.35 5.53 -2.12
CA ILE A 16 3.11 6.61 -1.15
C ILE A 16 4.24 7.64 -1.19
N GLU A 17 5.49 7.18 -1.28
CA GLU A 17 6.65 8.07 -1.44
C GLU A 17 6.61 8.84 -2.76
N SER A 18 6.20 8.20 -3.86
CA SER A 18 6.02 8.84 -5.17
C SER A 18 4.92 9.91 -5.17
N LEU A 19 3.90 9.77 -4.32
CA LEU A 19 2.87 10.79 -4.13
C LEU A 19 3.40 12.02 -3.35
N GLY A 20 4.58 11.93 -2.73
CA GLY A 20 5.14 12.99 -1.91
C GLY A 20 4.37 13.23 -0.61
N ILE A 21 3.57 12.27 -0.17
CA ILE A 21 2.77 12.36 1.06
C ILE A 21 3.29 11.39 2.13
N SER A 22 3.04 11.72 3.39
CA SER A 22 3.35 10.80 4.48
C SER A 22 2.34 9.66 4.56
N LYS A 23 2.79 8.49 5.04
CA LYS A 23 1.94 7.32 5.33
C LYS A 23 0.70 7.68 6.19
N LYS A 24 0.86 8.64 7.10
CA LYS A 24 -0.22 9.17 7.95
C LYS A 24 -1.29 9.92 7.15
N GLU A 25 -0.87 10.72 6.19
CA GLU A 25 -1.77 11.43 5.26
C GLU A 25 -2.47 10.44 4.34
N PHE A 26 -1.73 9.44 3.86
CA PHE A 26 -2.28 8.35 3.06
C PHE A 26 -3.38 7.61 3.83
N THR A 27 -3.11 7.17 5.07
CA THR A 27 -4.12 6.52 5.92
C THR A 27 -5.34 7.39 6.19
N ARG A 28 -5.16 8.71 6.29
CA ARG A 28 -6.27 9.66 6.44
C ARG A 28 -7.15 9.73 5.19
N LYS A 29 -6.55 9.72 4.00
CA LYS A 29 -7.26 9.74 2.72
C LYS A 29 -7.94 8.42 2.40
N THR A 30 -7.29 7.30 2.67
CA THR A 30 -7.82 5.95 2.39
C THR A 30 -8.71 5.41 3.51
N GLY A 31 -8.74 6.03 4.70
CA GLY A 31 -9.42 5.47 5.87
C GLY A 31 -8.80 4.14 6.34
N LEU A 32 -7.50 3.95 6.10
CA LEU A 32 -6.75 2.78 6.58
C LEU A 32 -6.22 3.04 7.98
N ASP A 33 -5.98 1.96 8.70
CA ASP A 33 -5.32 2.05 9.99
C ASP A 33 -3.80 2.20 9.78
N TYR A 34 -3.20 3.20 10.43
CA TYR A 34 -1.77 3.48 10.29
C TYR A 34 -0.91 2.29 10.73
N ALA A 35 -1.30 1.58 11.80
CA ALA A 35 -0.57 0.42 12.27
C ALA A 35 -0.63 -0.72 11.24
N HIS A 36 -1.78 -0.88 10.58
CA HIS A 36 -1.95 -1.88 9.52
C HIS A 36 -1.11 -1.53 8.29
N LEU A 37 -1.19 -0.29 7.80
CA LEU A 37 -0.36 0.19 6.69
C LEU A 37 1.14 0.07 7.00
N HIS A 38 1.55 0.38 8.23
CA HIS A 38 2.95 0.26 8.64
C HIS A 38 3.43 -1.19 8.53
N LYS A 39 2.67 -2.16 9.03
CA LYS A 39 3.01 -3.59 8.88
C LYS A 39 3.10 -4.02 7.42
N ILE A 40 2.16 -3.55 6.59
CA ILE A 40 2.14 -3.85 5.17
C ILE A 40 3.37 -3.30 4.46
N THR A 41 3.67 -2.01 4.65
CA THR A 41 4.82 -1.35 4.02
C THR A 41 6.19 -1.87 4.50
N ASN A 42 6.24 -2.57 5.63
CA ASN A 42 7.44 -3.26 6.11
C ASN A 42 7.51 -4.75 5.68
N GLY A 43 6.61 -5.22 4.80
CA GLY A 43 6.61 -6.60 4.32
C GLY A 43 6.17 -7.65 5.35
N ILE A 44 5.66 -7.20 6.51
CA ILE A 44 5.18 -8.07 7.61
C ILE A 44 3.85 -8.73 7.22
N ASN A 45 2.97 -7.98 6.54
CA ASN A 45 1.68 -8.46 6.04
C ASN A 45 1.48 -8.04 4.58
N ASP A 46 0.72 -8.81 3.81
CA ASP A 46 0.25 -8.37 2.50
C ASP A 46 -1.04 -7.53 2.62
N PRO A 47 -1.24 -6.54 1.74
CA PRO A 47 -2.50 -5.81 1.68
C PRO A 47 -3.62 -6.77 1.28
N GLY A 48 -4.56 -6.99 2.20
CA GLY A 48 -5.76 -7.77 1.94
C GLY A 48 -6.75 -7.03 1.05
N PHE A 49 -7.84 -7.72 0.67
CA PHE A 49 -8.91 -7.17 -0.17
C PHE A 49 -9.46 -5.83 0.35
N GLU A 50 -9.76 -5.74 1.65
CA GLU A 50 -10.24 -4.49 2.26
C GLU A 50 -9.25 -3.33 2.11
N THR A 51 -7.95 -3.62 2.19
CA THR A 51 -6.92 -2.60 2.02
C THR A 51 -6.88 -2.12 0.58
N CYS A 52 -6.88 -3.06 -0.36
CA CYS A 52 -6.94 -2.77 -1.79
C CYS A 52 -8.20 -1.97 -2.16
N SER A 53 -9.38 -2.35 -1.69
CA SER A 53 -10.62 -1.61 -1.93
C SER A 53 -10.52 -0.15 -1.46
N LYS A 54 -10.12 0.06 -0.20
CA LYS A 54 -9.96 1.42 0.36
C LYS A 54 -8.97 2.28 -0.42
N ILE A 55 -7.86 1.67 -0.87
CA ILE A 55 -6.87 2.38 -1.68
C ILE A 55 -7.44 2.70 -3.05
N SER A 56 -8.12 1.74 -3.71
CA SER A 56 -8.73 1.95 -5.02
C SER A 56 -9.86 2.97 -4.99
N GLU A 57 -10.58 3.09 -3.88
CA GLU A 57 -11.61 4.11 -3.70
C GLU A 57 -11.01 5.50 -3.50
N ALA A 58 -9.91 5.61 -2.74
CA ALA A 58 -9.24 6.89 -2.48
C ALA A 58 -8.29 7.34 -3.59
N TYR A 59 -7.70 6.37 -4.31
CA TYR A 59 -6.75 6.54 -5.41
C TYR A 59 -7.17 5.63 -6.56
N PRO A 60 -8.23 5.97 -7.30
CA PRO A 60 -8.64 5.21 -8.48
C PRO A 60 -7.59 5.25 -9.61
N GLU A 61 -6.64 6.18 -9.53
CA GLU A 61 -5.44 6.24 -10.38
C GLU A 61 -4.43 5.13 -10.10
N LEU A 62 -4.47 4.52 -8.90
CA LEU A 62 -3.63 3.38 -8.56
C LEU A 62 -4.28 2.09 -9.10
N SER A 63 -3.57 1.42 -10.01
CA SER A 63 -3.97 0.11 -10.49
C SER A 63 -3.71 -0.98 -9.45
N LEU A 64 -4.78 -1.59 -8.91
CA LEU A 64 -4.67 -2.73 -8.00
C LEU A 64 -3.92 -3.90 -8.63
N THR A 65 -4.08 -4.12 -9.94
CA THR A 65 -3.31 -5.13 -10.67
C THR A 65 -1.81 -4.87 -10.54
N TRP A 66 -1.35 -3.63 -10.75
CA TRP A 66 0.06 -3.27 -10.58
C TRP A 66 0.55 -3.49 -9.13
N LEU A 67 -0.30 -3.20 -8.14
CA LEU A 67 0.04 -3.42 -6.74
C LEU A 67 0.30 -4.91 -6.44
N ILE A 68 -0.58 -5.78 -6.92
CA ILE A 68 -0.56 -7.22 -6.66
C ILE A 68 0.47 -7.94 -7.55
N THR A 69 0.49 -7.67 -8.86
CA THR A 69 1.35 -8.38 -9.82
C THR A 69 2.73 -7.75 -9.94
N GLY A 70 2.78 -6.42 -10.09
CA GLY A 70 3.98 -5.62 -10.34
C GLY A 70 4.58 -5.81 -11.71
#